data_AF-A0AAJ0BPN0-F1
#
_entry.id   AF-A0AAJ0BPN0-F1
#
_cell.length_a   1.000
_cell.length_b   1.000
_cell.length_c   1.000
_cell.angle_alpha   90.00
_cell.angle_beta   90.00
_cell.angle_gamma   90.00
#
_symmetry.space_group_name_H-M   'P 1'
#
loop_
_entity.id
_entity.type
_entity.pdbx_description
1 polymer ?
#
loop_
_entity_poly.entity_id
_entity_poly.type
_entity_poly.pdbx_seq_one_letter_code
_entity_poly.pdbx_strand_id
1 'polypeptide(L)'
;MPSSTSPRLISIDVLLRRTTIISFPAAFILLLIHGISAQLAFPALGLLPLAASAFLGVFILNRDRVAALGSPIQSLTPYNIFVSDIVIAASLLAFLIPSWIMLTESHPRGLVVLGTYGTVFMMVDFAIHVYLAGNHFLHLFAFRACDCPHCRSGSLQGQPGPDTLEITISSDDAGMEFGDRAVEAGCMRETTPMLSRAQMV
;
A
#
# COMPACT_ATOMS: atom_id res chain seq x y z
N MET A 1 20.35 5.39 5.13
CA MET A 1 19.79 6.58 4.47
C MET A 1 18.27 6.47 4.50
N PRO A 2 17.55 7.45 5.04
CA PRO A 2 16.09 7.42 5.04
C PRO A 2 15.59 7.64 3.60
N SER A 3 14.83 6.68 3.10
CA SER A 3 14.10 6.78 1.83
C SER A 3 13.21 8.01 1.85
N SER A 4 13.43 8.96 0.93
CA SER A 4 12.54 10.11 0.73
C SER A 4 11.25 9.63 0.06
N THR A 5 10.41 8.95 0.82
CA THR A 5 9.04 8.67 0.40
C THR A 5 8.38 10.03 0.15
N SER A 6 8.03 10.32 -1.11
CA SER A 6 7.44 11.61 -1.48
C SER A 6 6.23 11.89 -0.57
N PRO A 7 6.14 13.08 0.06
CA PRO A 7 5.09 13.39 1.03
C PRO A 7 3.67 13.23 0.45
N ARG A 8 3.52 13.27 -0.89
CA ARG A 8 2.26 12.98 -1.58
C ARG A 8 1.84 11.52 -1.49
N LEU A 9 2.75 10.57 -1.60
CA LEU A 9 2.42 9.13 -1.55
C LEU A 9 1.92 8.72 -0.15
N ILE A 10 2.59 9.21 0.90
CA ILE A 10 2.16 9.00 2.29
C ILE A 10 0.75 9.57 2.50
N SER A 11 0.46 10.74 1.93
CA SER A 11 -0.85 11.39 2.05
C SER A 11 -1.96 10.61 1.34
N ILE A 12 -1.66 10.02 0.18
CA ILE A 12 -2.61 9.18 -0.57
C ILE A 12 -2.90 7.89 0.18
N ASP A 13 -1.89 7.19 0.69
CA ASP A 13 -2.08 5.95 1.45
C ASP A 13 -2.97 6.17 2.68
N VAL A 14 -2.76 7.28 3.40
CA VAL A 14 -3.60 7.69 4.54
C VAL A 14 -5.02 7.97 4.10
N LEU A 15 -5.21 8.66 2.97
CA LEU A 15 -6.54 8.94 2.43
C LEU A 15 -7.27 7.65 2.05
N LEU A 16 -6.59 6.73 1.35
CA LEU A 16 -7.16 5.44 0.95
C LEU A 16 -7.58 4.61 2.16
N ARG A 17 -6.72 4.53 3.19
CA ARG A 17 -7.07 3.84 4.45
C ARG A 17 -8.20 4.53 5.22
N ARG A 18 -8.35 5.86 5.11
CA ARG A 18 -9.50 6.57 5.69
C ARG A 18 -10.79 6.28 4.90
N THR A 19 -10.70 6.14 3.58
CA THR A 19 -11.84 5.77 2.73
C THR A 19 -12.42 4.42 3.13
N THR A 20 -11.59 3.40 3.42
CA THR A 20 -12.10 2.08 3.87
C THR A 20 -12.83 2.13 5.22
N ILE A 21 -12.43 3.04 6.11
CA ILE A 21 -13.10 3.26 7.40
C ILE A 21 -14.47 3.93 7.19
N ILE A 22 -14.54 4.90 6.28
CA ILE A 22 -15.78 5.66 6.00
C ILE A 22 -16.75 4.85 5.14
N SER A 23 -16.26 3.99 4.24
CA SER A 23 -17.08 3.12 3.40
C SER A 23 -17.81 2.05 4.22
N PHE A 24 -17.18 1.56 5.30
CA PHE A 24 -17.68 0.45 6.09
C PHE A 24 -19.12 0.64 6.65
N PRO A 25 -19.48 1.75 7.33
CA PRO A 25 -20.83 1.94 7.84
C PRO A 25 -21.91 1.92 6.75
N ALA A 26 -21.62 2.52 5.59
CA ALA A 26 -22.55 2.52 4.46
C ALA A 26 -22.71 1.10 3.89
N ALA A 27 -21.60 0.39 3.69
CA ALA A 27 -21.59 -0.99 3.23
C ALA A 27 -22.33 -1.92 4.22
N PHE A 28 -22.13 -1.71 5.52
CA PHE A 28 -22.77 -2.45 6.60
C PHE A 28 -24.29 -2.42 6.48
N ILE A 29 -24.87 -1.22 6.35
CA ILE A 29 -26.33 -1.06 6.26
C ILE A 29 -26.88 -1.75 5.01
N LEU A 30 -26.28 -1.50 3.83
CA LEU A 30 -26.81 -2.03 2.57
C LEU A 30 -26.69 -3.55 2.47
N LEU A 31 -25.52 -4.11 2.79
CA LEU A 31 -25.29 -5.56 2.71
C LEU A 31 -26.07 -6.32 3.79
N LEU A 32 -26.28 -5.73 4.97
CA LEU A 32 -27.11 -6.34 6.02
C LEU A 32 -28.57 -6.40 5.60
N ILE A 33 -29.14 -5.29 5.09
CA ILE A 33 -30.53 -5.28 4.59
C ILE A 33 -30.68 -6.27 3.44
N HIS A 34 -29.72 -6.32 2.52
CA HIS A 34 -29.74 -7.25 1.40
C HIS A 34 -29.68 -8.71 1.87
N GLY A 35 -28.79 -9.05 2.81
CA GLY A 35 -28.69 -10.42 3.35
C GLY A 35 -29.96 -10.87 4.09
N ILE A 36 -30.55 -9.99 4.92
CA ILE A 36 -31.83 -10.27 5.61
C ILE A 36 -32.95 -10.49 4.60
N SER A 37 -33.04 -9.61 3.59
CA SER A 37 -34.14 -9.62 2.63
C SER A 37 -34.02 -10.74 1.60
N ALA A 38 -32.79 -11.16 1.26
CA ALA A 38 -32.52 -12.28 0.36
C ALA A 38 -32.63 -13.65 1.06
N GLN A 39 -32.73 -13.69 2.40
CA GLN A 39 -32.65 -14.91 3.22
C GLN A 39 -31.39 -15.77 2.93
N LEU A 40 -30.35 -15.14 2.40
CA LEU A 40 -29.11 -15.78 1.98
C LEU A 40 -27.96 -15.14 2.76
N ALA A 41 -27.12 -15.99 3.37
CA ALA A 41 -25.97 -15.52 4.15
C ALA A 41 -24.88 -14.88 3.26
N PHE A 42 -24.79 -15.30 2.01
CA PHE A 42 -23.63 -15.09 1.16
C PHE A 42 -23.29 -13.62 0.81
N PRO A 43 -24.24 -12.67 0.70
CA PRO A 43 -23.90 -11.26 0.57
C PRO A 43 -23.45 -10.63 1.91
N ALA A 44 -24.06 -11.04 3.02
CA ALA A 44 -23.73 -10.50 4.35
C ALA A 44 -22.35 -10.96 4.82
N LEU A 45 -21.86 -12.12 4.35
CA LEU A 45 -20.51 -12.60 4.67
C LEU A 45 -19.41 -11.69 4.10
N GLY A 46 -19.69 -10.92 3.04
CA GLY A 46 -18.80 -9.87 2.53
C GLY A 46 -18.52 -8.75 3.56
N LEU A 47 -19.30 -8.65 4.63
CA LEU A 47 -19.04 -7.74 5.75
C LEU A 47 -17.82 -8.13 6.57
N LEU A 48 -17.46 -9.41 6.62
CA LEU A 48 -16.28 -9.87 7.36
C LEU A 48 -14.97 -9.27 6.83
N PRO A 49 -14.65 -9.39 5.52
CA PRO A 49 -13.44 -8.78 4.99
C PRO A 49 -13.49 -7.24 4.99
N LEU A 50 -14.68 -6.63 4.83
CA LEU A 50 -14.87 -5.19 4.96
C LEU A 50 -14.61 -4.69 6.39
N ALA A 51 -15.09 -5.41 7.41
CA ALA A 51 -14.81 -5.08 8.80
C ALA A 51 -13.32 -5.20 9.10
N ALA A 52 -12.69 -6.29 8.65
CA ALA A 52 -11.24 -6.49 8.79
C ALA A 52 -10.44 -5.36 8.12
N SER A 53 -10.84 -4.91 6.92
CA SER A 53 -10.29 -3.74 6.23
C SER A 53 -10.38 -2.47 7.08
N ALA A 54 -11.57 -2.15 7.61
CA ALA A 54 -11.77 -0.96 8.43
C ALA A 54 -10.94 -1.02 9.72
N PHE A 55 -10.90 -2.16 10.40
CA PHE A 55 -10.08 -2.35 11.60
C PHE A 55 -8.58 -2.20 11.31
N LEU A 56 -8.09 -2.79 10.21
CA LEU A 56 -6.71 -2.63 9.78
C LEU A 56 -6.39 -1.15 9.48
N GLY A 57 -7.30 -0.44 8.80
CA GLY A 57 -7.18 1.00 8.54
C GLY A 57 -7.08 1.81 9.83
N VAL A 58 -7.99 1.59 10.78
CA VAL A 58 -7.98 2.26 12.10
C VAL A 58 -6.67 1.95 12.84
N PHE A 59 -6.26 0.69 12.85
CA PHE A 59 -5.06 0.26 13.56
C PHE A 59 -3.79 0.91 12.98
N ILE A 60 -3.65 0.94 11.65
CA ILE A 60 -2.50 1.56 10.98
C ILE A 60 -2.48 3.08 11.19
N LEU A 61 -3.63 3.75 11.06
CA LEU A 61 -3.72 5.21 11.22
C LEU A 61 -3.49 5.67 12.66
N ASN A 62 -3.81 4.83 13.65
CA ASN A 62 -3.63 5.17 15.07
C ASN A 62 -2.35 4.56 15.68
N ARG A 63 -1.48 3.93 14.89
CA ARG A 63 -0.30 3.22 15.40
C ARG A 63 0.58 4.11 16.28
N ASP A 64 0.78 5.38 15.90
CA ASP A 64 1.67 6.30 16.61
C ASP A 64 1.07 6.70 17.96
N ARG A 65 -0.27 6.83 18.03
CA ARG A 65 -1.01 7.06 19.28
C ARG A 65 -0.97 5.83 20.19
N VAL A 66 -1.09 4.64 19.62
CA VAL A 66 -1.07 3.39 20.39
C VAL A 66 0.33 3.06 20.90
N ALA A 67 1.37 3.37 20.12
CA ALA A 67 2.76 3.28 20.56
C ALA A 67 3.06 4.27 21.71
N ALA A 68 2.49 5.48 21.68
CA ALA A 68 2.62 6.47 22.74
C ALA A 68 1.97 6.03 24.08
N LEU A 69 1.00 5.11 24.04
CA LEU A 69 0.35 4.56 25.24
C LEU A 69 1.16 3.44 25.92
N GLY A 70 2.41 3.21 25.50
CA GLY A 70 3.33 2.27 26.15
C GLY A 70 3.05 0.80 25.88
N SER A 71 2.12 0.49 24.97
CA SER A 71 1.86 -0.88 24.55
C SER A 71 2.94 -1.30 23.54
N PRO A 72 3.75 -2.35 23.82
CA PRO A 72 4.67 -2.93 22.87
C PRO A 72 3.86 -3.76 21.87
N ILE A 73 2.97 -3.11 21.12
CA ILE A 73 2.26 -3.81 20.05
C ILE A 73 3.32 -4.15 19.02
N GLN A 74 3.62 -5.44 18.97
CA GLN A 74 4.45 -6.16 18.03
C GLN A 74 4.65 -5.36 16.75
N SER A 75 5.89 -4.93 16.50
CA SER A 75 6.25 -4.04 15.38
C SER A 75 5.54 -4.52 14.11
N LEU A 76 4.50 -3.78 13.67
CA LEU A 76 3.88 -4.05 12.38
C LEU A 76 4.94 -3.76 11.33
N THR A 77 5.60 -4.82 10.87
CA THR A 77 6.60 -4.69 9.81
C THR A 77 5.88 -4.32 8.51
N PRO A 78 6.54 -3.59 7.60
CA PRO A 78 5.99 -3.32 6.27
C PRO A 78 5.54 -4.59 5.54
N TYR A 79 6.20 -5.72 5.81
CA TYR A 79 5.83 -7.04 5.30
C TYR A 79 4.46 -7.51 5.81
N ASN A 80 4.16 -7.37 7.10
CA ASN A 80 2.87 -7.77 7.66
C ASN A 80 1.72 -6.95 7.05
N ILE A 81 1.94 -5.65 6.84
CA ILE A 81 0.96 -4.77 6.20
C ILE A 81 0.70 -5.24 4.76
N PHE A 82 1.75 -5.50 3.99
CA PHE A 82 1.65 -6.03 2.63
C PHE A 82 0.88 -7.35 2.56
N VAL A 83 1.21 -8.32 3.42
CA VAL A 83 0.49 -9.60 3.48
C VAL A 83 -0.96 -9.40 3.87
N SER A 84 -1.25 -8.51 4.82
CA SER A 84 -2.62 -8.21 5.22
C SER A 84 -3.43 -7.58 4.09
N ASP A 85 -2.85 -6.64 3.32
CA ASP A 85 -3.51 -6.03 2.16
C ASP A 85 -3.81 -7.09 1.08
N ILE A 86 -2.91 -8.07 0.86
CA ILE A 86 -3.16 -9.20 -0.05
C ILE A 86 -4.27 -10.12 0.45
N VAL A 87 -4.22 -10.53 1.73
CA VAL A 87 -5.21 -11.43 2.32
C VAL A 87 -6.60 -10.80 2.28
N ILE A 88 -6.70 -9.51 2.62
CA ILE A 88 -7.96 -8.78 2.56
C ILE A 88 -8.45 -8.67 1.12
N ALA A 89 -7.60 -8.27 0.17
CA ALA A 89 -7.98 -8.21 -1.25
C ALA A 89 -8.48 -9.57 -1.78
N ALA A 90 -7.77 -10.66 -1.46
CA ALA A 90 -8.15 -12.01 -1.86
C ALA A 90 -9.50 -12.41 -1.24
N SER A 91 -9.71 -12.12 0.05
CA SER A 91 -10.97 -12.39 0.72
C SER A 91 -12.14 -11.58 0.15
N LEU A 92 -11.95 -10.28 -0.11
CA LEU A 92 -12.95 -9.43 -0.77
C LEU A 92 -13.33 -10.01 -2.13
N LEU A 93 -12.35 -10.40 -2.94
CA LEU A 93 -12.59 -11.02 -4.24
C LEU A 93 -13.35 -12.35 -4.11
N ALA A 94 -12.97 -13.18 -3.14
CA ALA A 94 -13.60 -14.47 -2.87
C ALA A 94 -15.08 -14.36 -2.47
N PHE A 95 -15.50 -13.26 -1.83
CA PHE A 95 -16.92 -12.99 -1.54
C PHE A 95 -17.62 -12.20 -2.65
N LEU A 96 -16.89 -11.35 -3.38
CA LEU A 96 -17.43 -10.54 -4.48
C LEU A 96 -17.90 -11.42 -5.65
N ILE A 97 -17.09 -12.41 -6.05
CA ILE A 97 -17.42 -13.28 -7.19
C ILE A 97 -18.73 -14.07 -6.94
N PRO A 98 -18.89 -14.82 -5.82
CA PRO A 98 -20.16 -15.48 -5.50
C PRO A 98 -21.33 -14.51 -5.39
N SER A 99 -21.12 -13.33 -4.81
CA SER A 99 -22.17 -12.31 -4.71
C SER A 99 -22.70 -11.91 -6.09
N TRP A 100 -21.82 -11.73 -7.08
CA TRP A 100 -22.24 -11.45 -8.46
C TRP A 100 -22.91 -12.62 -9.13
N ILE A 101 -22.41 -13.85 -8.93
CA ILE A 101 -23.04 -15.06 -9.47
C ILE A 101 -24.49 -15.16 -8.96
N MET A 102 -24.69 -15.04 -7.64
CA MET A 102 -26.03 -15.09 -7.04
C MET A 102 -26.92 -13.93 -7.48
N LEU A 103 -26.36 -12.76 -7.77
CA LEU A 103 -27.12 -11.60 -8.26
C LEU A 103 -27.70 -11.80 -9.66
N THR A 104 -27.14 -12.72 -10.47
CA THR A 104 -27.68 -13.05 -11.80
C THR A 104 -28.91 -13.96 -11.74
N GLU A 105 -29.21 -14.55 -10.59
CA GLU A 105 -30.43 -15.33 -10.39
C GLU A 105 -31.66 -14.42 -10.34
N SER A 106 -32.84 -15.00 -10.58
CA SER A 106 -34.15 -14.35 -10.62
C SER A 106 -34.56 -13.71 -9.28
N HIS A 107 -33.97 -12.56 -8.95
CA HIS A 107 -34.29 -11.78 -7.76
C HIS A 107 -35.26 -10.64 -8.08
N PRO A 108 -36.12 -10.25 -7.13
CA PRO A 108 -36.88 -9.00 -7.19
C PRO A 108 -36.00 -7.79 -7.52
N ARG A 109 -36.48 -6.88 -8.39
CA ARG A 109 -35.73 -5.71 -8.87
C ARG A 109 -35.06 -4.90 -7.75
N GLY A 110 -35.75 -4.72 -6.61
CA GLY A 110 -35.21 -3.97 -5.47
C GLY A 110 -34.00 -4.66 -4.81
N LEU A 111 -34.00 -5.99 -4.74
CA LEU A 111 -32.87 -6.75 -4.19
C LEU A 111 -31.66 -6.68 -5.10
N VAL A 112 -31.87 -6.77 -6.42
CA VAL A 112 -30.78 -6.64 -7.40
C VAL A 112 -30.09 -5.28 -7.24
N VAL A 113 -30.87 -4.20 -7.21
CA VAL A 113 -30.36 -2.83 -7.05
C VAL A 113 -29.58 -2.68 -5.73
N LEU A 114 -30.14 -3.18 -4.63
CA LEU A 114 -29.49 -3.12 -3.32
C LEU A 114 -28.18 -3.91 -3.26
N GLY A 115 -28.16 -5.11 -3.85
CA GLY A 115 -26.96 -5.96 -3.96
C GLY A 115 -25.89 -5.31 -4.83
N THR A 116 -26.26 -4.72 -5.97
CA THR A 116 -25.33 -3.97 -6.82
C THR A 116 -24.69 -2.83 -6.04
N TYR A 117 -25.48 -1.95 -5.40
CA TYR A 117 -24.92 -0.83 -4.64
C TYR A 117 -24.11 -1.29 -3.41
N GLY A 118 -24.49 -2.39 -2.76
CA GLY A 118 -23.70 -2.97 -1.66
C GLY A 118 -22.33 -3.46 -2.12
N THR A 119 -22.27 -4.17 -3.26
CA THR A 119 -21.01 -4.69 -3.80
C THR A 119 -20.07 -3.59 -4.31
N VAL A 120 -20.55 -2.38 -4.64
CA VAL A 120 -19.69 -1.24 -4.98
C VAL A 120 -18.68 -0.95 -3.87
N PHE A 121 -19.10 -0.99 -2.60
CA PHE A 121 -18.19 -0.77 -1.48
C PHE A 121 -17.11 -1.86 -1.39
N MET A 122 -17.48 -3.12 -1.64
CA MET A 122 -16.51 -4.22 -1.72
C MET A 122 -15.54 -4.04 -2.88
N MET A 123 -15.99 -3.54 -4.04
CA MET A 123 -15.13 -3.24 -5.18
C MET A 123 -14.12 -2.13 -4.87
N VAL A 124 -14.59 -1.06 -4.22
CA VAL A 124 -13.73 0.07 -3.84
C VAL A 124 -12.66 -0.38 -2.85
N ASP A 125 -13.04 -1.09 -1.78
CA ASP A 125 -12.08 -1.64 -0.81
C ASP A 125 -11.11 -2.63 -1.47
N PHE A 126 -11.59 -3.48 -2.38
CA PHE A 126 -10.73 -4.40 -3.14
C PHE A 126 -9.68 -3.63 -3.97
N ALA A 127 -10.12 -2.61 -4.71
CA ALA A 127 -9.24 -1.78 -5.51
C ALA A 127 -8.20 -1.05 -4.65
N ILE A 128 -8.59 -0.55 -3.47
CA ILE A 128 -7.70 0.09 -2.51
C ILE A 128 -6.61 -0.89 -2.05
N HIS A 129 -6.97 -2.09 -1.62
CA HIS A 129 -5.98 -3.07 -1.15
C HIS A 129 -5.06 -3.58 -2.27
N VAL A 130 -5.59 -3.78 -3.48
CA VAL A 130 -4.77 -4.12 -4.66
C VAL A 130 -3.79 -3.00 -4.98
N TYR A 131 -4.24 -1.74 -4.93
CA TYR A 131 -3.37 -0.58 -5.16
C TYR A 131 -2.25 -0.49 -4.11
N LEU A 132 -2.59 -0.60 -2.82
CA LEU A 132 -1.62 -0.52 -1.72
C LEU A 132 -0.60 -1.66 -1.77
N ALA A 133 -1.06 -2.89 -2.03
CA ALA A 133 -0.19 -4.05 -2.20
C ALA A 133 0.68 -3.92 -3.45
N GLY A 134 0.11 -3.43 -4.56
CA GLY A 134 0.82 -3.17 -5.81
C GLY A 134 1.92 -2.12 -5.65
N ASN A 135 1.64 -1.02 -4.96
CA ASN A 135 2.64 0.02 -4.68
C ASN A 135 3.82 -0.54 -3.85
N HIS A 136 3.52 -1.32 -2.80
CA HIS A 136 4.56 -2.02 -2.02
C HIS A 136 5.37 -2.99 -2.87
N PHE A 137 4.70 -3.76 -3.72
CA PHE A 137 5.36 -4.68 -4.65
C PHE A 137 6.30 -3.93 -5.59
N LEU A 138 5.83 -2.85 -6.24
CA LEU A 138 6.67 -2.05 -7.14
C LEU A 138 7.91 -1.49 -6.44
N HIS A 139 7.78 -0.97 -5.20
CA HIS A 139 8.94 -0.55 -4.43
C HIS A 139 9.92 -1.69 -4.20
N LEU A 140 9.47 -2.85 -3.75
CA LEU A 140 10.34 -4.01 -3.51
C LEU A 140 11.06 -4.50 -4.77
N PHE A 141 10.38 -4.47 -5.92
CA PHE A 141 10.96 -4.90 -7.20
C PHE A 141 11.91 -3.85 -7.81
N ALA A 142 11.57 -2.56 -7.71
CA ALA A 142 12.45 -1.48 -8.14
C ALA A 142 13.77 -1.45 -7.36
N PHE A 143 13.73 -1.66 -6.03
CA PHE A 143 14.95 -1.70 -5.23
C PHE A 143 15.81 -2.96 -5.48
N ARG A 144 15.20 -4.12 -5.74
CA ARG A 144 15.96 -5.33 -6.15
C ARG A 144 16.62 -5.19 -7.52
N ALA A 145 16.00 -4.46 -8.43
CA ALA A 145 16.59 -4.19 -9.74
C ALA A 145 17.82 -3.27 -9.65
N CYS A 146 17.99 -2.54 -8.54
CA CYS A 146 19.13 -1.66 -8.26
C CYS A 146 20.21 -2.30 -7.35
N ASP A 147 20.26 -3.63 -7.25
CA ASP A 147 21.37 -4.34 -6.60
C ASP A 147 22.66 -4.14 -7.42
N CYS A 148 23.31 -2.99 -7.21
CA CYS A 148 24.61 -2.70 -7.80
C CYS A 148 25.67 -3.58 -7.10
N PRO A 149 26.39 -4.45 -7.83
CA PRO A 149 27.43 -5.31 -7.24
C PRO A 149 28.57 -4.50 -6.58
N HIS A 150 28.69 -3.20 -6.87
CA HIS A 150 29.69 -2.31 -6.28
C HIS A 150 29.35 -1.77 -4.88
N CYS A 151 28.12 -1.92 -4.38
CA CYS A 151 27.74 -1.41 -3.05
C CYS A 151 28.03 -2.41 -1.90
N ARG A 152 28.37 -3.67 -2.21
CA ARG A 152 28.64 -4.70 -1.20
C ARG A 152 30.03 -4.60 -0.56
N SER A 153 30.98 -3.93 -1.20
CA SER A 153 32.39 -3.86 -0.78
C SER A 153 32.71 -2.80 0.28
N GLY A 154 31.78 -1.91 0.63
CA GLY A 154 32.02 -0.85 1.63
C GLY A 154 31.67 -1.20 3.08
N SER A 155 30.98 -2.32 3.33
CA SER A 155 30.36 -2.60 4.64
C SER A 155 31.20 -3.44 5.61
N LEU A 156 32.48 -3.74 5.30
CA LEU A 156 33.35 -4.56 6.16
C LEU A 156 34.67 -3.89 6.60
N GLN A 157 34.81 -2.57 6.45
CA GLN A 157 35.88 -1.81 7.11
C GLN A 157 35.33 -0.54 7.75
N GLY A 158 35.08 -0.60 9.06
CA GLY A 158 34.62 0.56 9.82
C GLY A 158 34.34 0.23 11.28
N GLN A 159 35.33 -0.32 12.00
CA GLN A 159 35.36 -0.15 13.46
C GLN A 159 35.82 1.27 13.83
N PRO A 160 35.52 1.76 15.04
CA PRO A 160 35.21 3.16 15.31
C PRO A 160 36.47 3.96 15.67
N GLY A 161 36.57 5.17 15.13
CA GLY A 161 37.44 6.23 15.63
C GLY A 161 36.60 7.35 16.28
N PRO A 162 37.05 7.93 17.40
CA PRO A 162 36.27 8.90 18.16
C PRO A 162 36.41 10.33 17.62
N ASP A 163 35.48 11.17 18.06
CA ASP A 163 35.52 12.63 18.14
C ASP A 163 35.33 13.45 16.84
N THR A 164 34.16 14.09 16.68
CA THR A 164 33.93 15.51 17.06
C THR A 164 32.72 16.09 16.33
N LEU A 165 31.90 16.84 17.08
CA LEU A 165 30.79 17.73 16.71
C LEU A 165 30.94 18.53 15.40
N GLU A 166 29.85 18.67 14.65
CA GLU A 166 29.28 19.99 14.35
C GLU A 166 27.83 19.87 13.85
N ILE A 167 26.91 20.48 14.60
CA ILE A 167 25.52 20.73 14.21
C ILE A 167 25.48 22.16 13.72
N THR A 168 25.14 22.37 12.44
CA THR A 168 24.74 23.69 11.95
C THR A 168 23.40 23.57 11.25
N ILE A 169 22.36 24.04 11.95
CA ILE A 169 21.04 24.33 11.42
C ILE A 169 21.15 25.71 10.74
N SER A 170 20.72 25.81 9.48
CA SER A 170 20.35 27.10 8.89
C SER A 170 19.18 26.90 7.93
N SER A 171 18.03 27.43 8.32
CA SER A 171 16.90 27.72 7.44
C SER A 171 17.24 28.93 6.57
N ASP A 172 16.79 28.96 5.31
CA ASP A 172 15.93 30.02 4.77
C ASP A 172 15.65 29.86 3.25
N ASP A 173 14.36 29.97 2.94
CA ASP A 173 13.62 30.33 1.70
C ASP A 173 14.27 30.30 0.30
N ALA A 174 13.58 29.63 -0.65
CA ALA A 174 12.74 30.29 -1.67
C ALA A 174 12.37 29.36 -2.86
N GLY A 175 11.07 29.38 -3.22
CA GLY A 175 10.58 29.43 -4.61
C GLY A 175 10.99 28.37 -5.64
N MET A 176 10.03 27.48 -5.95
CA MET A 176 9.52 27.18 -7.31
C MET A 176 10.54 26.82 -8.41
N GLU A 177 10.65 25.52 -8.75
CA GLU A 177 10.62 25.13 -10.18
C GLU A 177 10.18 23.67 -10.39
N PHE A 178 9.50 23.51 -11.51
CA PHE A 178 8.78 22.35 -12.02
C PHE A 178 9.77 21.38 -12.64
N GLY A 179 9.70 20.09 -12.30
CA GLY A 179 10.70 19.11 -12.74
C GLY A 179 10.27 17.66 -12.60
N ASP A 180 9.11 17.32 -13.18
CA ASP A 180 8.75 15.93 -13.49
C ASP A 180 9.76 15.36 -14.51
N ARG A 181 10.92 14.86 -14.04
CA ARG A 181 11.89 14.14 -14.89
C ARG A 181 12.98 13.34 -14.15
N ALA A 182 12.72 12.88 -12.92
CA ALA A 182 13.72 12.17 -12.12
C ALA A 182 13.37 10.71 -11.76
N VAL A 183 12.47 10.06 -12.51
CA VAL A 183 12.16 8.61 -12.32
C VAL A 183 12.92 7.72 -13.33
N GLU A 184 13.70 8.29 -14.25
CA GLU A 184 14.32 7.53 -15.35
C GLU A 184 15.86 7.62 -15.45
N ALA A 185 16.56 8.03 -14.38
CA ALA A 185 18.02 8.21 -14.42
C ALA A 185 18.83 7.25 -13.53
N GLY A 186 18.26 6.11 -13.13
CA GLY A 186 18.92 5.20 -12.17
C GLY A 186 19.44 3.87 -12.72
N CYS A 187 19.15 3.52 -13.98
CA CYS A 187 19.52 2.19 -14.50
C CYS A 187 19.65 2.15 -16.04
N MET A 188 20.41 3.07 -16.63
CA MET A 188 20.78 2.98 -18.05
C MET A 188 22.30 3.07 -18.28
N ARG A 189 22.83 1.93 -18.75
CA ARG A 189 24.00 1.73 -19.63
C ARG A 189 25.34 2.35 -19.23
N GLU A 190 26.21 1.51 -18.70
CA GLU A 190 27.64 1.59 -19.01
C GLU A 190 27.94 0.56 -20.11
N THR A 191 27.66 0.92 -21.37
CA THR A 191 28.27 0.23 -22.51
C THR A 191 29.63 0.86 -22.75
N THR A 192 30.67 0.29 -22.13
CA THR A 192 32.05 0.48 -22.57
C THR A 192 32.30 -0.40 -23.79
N PRO A 193 32.58 0.14 -24.99
CA PRO A 193 33.31 -0.64 -25.98
C PRO A 193 34.79 -0.62 -25.60
N MET A 194 35.34 -1.82 -25.45
CA MET A 194 36.77 -2.11 -25.44
C MET A 194 37.51 -1.27 -26.49
N LEU A 195 38.29 -0.28 -26.07
CA LEU A 195 39.27 0.35 -26.95
C LEU A 195 40.60 -0.38 -26.80
N SER A 196 40.87 -1.15 -27.85
CA SER A 196 42.05 -1.96 -28.09
C SER A 196 43.34 -1.17 -27.89
N ARG A 197 44.25 -1.81 -27.14
CA ARG A 197 45.66 -1.47 -27.02
C ARG A 197 46.34 -1.78 -28.36
N ALA A 198 46.66 -0.75 -29.14
CA ALA A 198 47.53 -0.88 -30.31
C ALA A 198 48.55 0.28 -30.37
N GLN A 199 49.82 -0.13 -30.25
CA GLN A 199 51.11 0.49 -30.55
C GLN A 199 51.17 1.84 -31.29
N MET A 200 52.05 2.73 -30.83
CA MET A 200 53.25 3.25 -31.52
C MET A 200 53.72 4.56 -30.83
N VAL A 201 54.87 4.55 -30.15
CA VAL A 201 56.20 5.03 -30.60
C VAL A 201 57.24 4.43 -29.66
#